data_AF-A0A973MAR5-F1
#
_entry.id   AF-A0A973MAR5-F1
#
_cell.length_a   1.000
_cell.length_b   1.000
_cell.length_c   1.000
_cell.angle_alpha   90.00
_cell.angle_beta   90.00
_cell.angle_gamma   90.00
#
_symmetry.space_group_name_H-M   'P 1'
#
loop_
_entity.id
_entity.type
_entity.pdbx_description
1 polymer ?
#
loop_
_entity_poly.entity_id
_entity_poly.type
_entity_poly.pdbx_seq_one_letter_code
_entity_poly.pdbx_strand_id
1 'polypeptide(L)'
;MAAARKKTQKISSPGKKPITFEKGGLHRSLGVPQGEKIPAKKVAAAAKGEYGPKAQKQAVMAKGLLASGRKTAAKSRGKGK
;
A
#
# COMPACT_ATOMS: atom_id res chain seq x y z
N MET A 1 17.31 -20.48 -10.93
CA MET A 1 17.22 -19.06 -10.52
C MET A 1 15.76 -18.63 -10.67
N ALA A 2 15.00 -18.60 -9.58
CA ALA A 2 13.54 -18.42 -9.63
C ALA A 2 13.17 -17.03 -10.17
N ALA A 3 12.42 -17.00 -11.27
CA ALA A 3 11.94 -15.78 -11.90
C ALA A 3 11.21 -14.92 -10.85
N ALA A 4 11.76 -13.74 -10.55
CA ALA A 4 11.10 -12.73 -9.74
C ALA A 4 9.83 -12.27 -10.47
N ARG A 5 8.70 -12.96 -10.21
CA ARG A 5 7.37 -12.55 -10.65
C ARG A 5 7.18 -11.10 -10.18
N LYS A 6 7.25 -10.15 -11.10
CA LYS A 6 7.03 -8.72 -10.82
C LYS A 6 5.69 -8.61 -10.09
N LYS A 7 5.72 -8.39 -8.77
CA LYS A 7 4.53 -8.37 -7.90
C LYS A 7 3.78 -7.05 -8.06
N THR A 8 3.55 -6.63 -9.29
CA THR A 8 2.81 -5.41 -9.59
C THR A 8 1.33 -5.71 -9.42
N GLN A 9 0.69 -5.03 -8.48
CA GLN A 9 -0.74 -5.12 -8.23
C GLN A 9 -1.42 -3.98 -9.00
N LYS A 10 -2.40 -4.33 -9.82
CA LYS A 10 -3.26 -3.38 -10.53
C LYS A 10 -4.60 -3.38 -9.83
N ILE A 11 -4.98 -2.24 -9.26
CA ILE A 11 -6.33 -2.02 -8.74
C ILE A 11 -7.08 -1.17 -9.79
N SER A 12 -8.15 -1.74 -10.33
CA SER A 12 -9.06 -1.07 -11.26
C SER A 12 -10.47 -1.01 -10.67
N SER A 13 -11.15 0.11 -10.86
CA SER A 13 -12.55 0.31 -10.52
C SER A 13 -13.25 0.93 -11.73
N PRO A 14 -14.50 0.54 -12.05
CA PRO A 14 -15.24 1.16 -13.15
C PRO A 14 -15.33 2.68 -12.94
N GLY A 15 -15.06 3.44 -14.00
CA GLY A 15 -15.06 4.91 -14.00
C GLY A 15 -13.79 5.58 -13.43
N LYS A 16 -12.75 4.84 -13.03
CA LYS A 16 -11.48 5.42 -12.52
C LYS A 16 -10.26 4.88 -13.26
N LYS A 17 -9.25 5.73 -13.46
CA LYS A 17 -7.98 5.32 -14.05
C LYS A 17 -7.34 4.21 -13.21
N PRO A 18 -6.91 3.09 -13.82
CA PRO A 18 -6.34 1.97 -13.08
C PRO A 18 -5.02 2.39 -12.41
N ILE A 19 -4.86 2.01 -11.15
CA ILE A 19 -3.67 2.32 -10.37
C ILE A 19 -2.79 1.08 -10.33
N THR A 20 -1.58 1.21 -10.84
CA THR A 20 -0.59 0.14 -10.89
C THR A 20 0.51 0.44 -9.87
N PHE A 21 0.76 -0.48 -8.95
CA PHE A 21 1.82 -0.32 -7.95
C PHE A 21 2.56 -1.63 -7.67
N GLU A 22 3.85 -1.53 -7.36
CA GLU A 22 4.65 -2.68 -6.96
C GLU A 22 4.33 -3.05 -5.50
N LYS A 23 4.02 -4.33 -5.25
CA LYS A 23 3.83 -4.87 -3.90
C LYS A 23 5.10 -4.64 -3.09
N GLY A 24 4.96 -3.97 -1.95
CA GLY A 24 6.07 -3.57 -1.10
C GLY A 24 6.96 -2.48 -1.71
N GLY A 25 6.41 -1.62 -2.58
CA GLY A 25 7.11 -0.43 -3.05
C GLY A 25 7.48 0.52 -1.90
N LEU A 26 6.58 0.69 -0.92
CA LEU A 26 6.87 1.50 0.28
C LEU A 26 7.95 0.87 1.18
N HIS A 27 7.94 -0.46 1.31
CA HIS A 27 8.96 -1.23 2.01
C HIS A 27 10.35 -0.99 1.43
N ARG A 28 10.49 -1.07 0.10
CA ARG A 28 11.76 -0.76 -0.59
C ARG A 28 12.22 0.67 -0.36
N SER A 29 11.31 1.64 -0.48
CA SER A 29 11.63 3.06 -0.26
C SER A 29 12.07 3.37 1.17
N LEU A 30 11.61 2.59 2.16
CA LEU A 30 11.91 2.76 3.59
C LEU A 30 13.03 1.83 4.11
N GLY A 31 13.58 0.97 3.25
CA GLY A 31 14.54 -0.07 3.64
C GLY A 31 13.97 -1.10 4.62
N VAL A 32 12.65 -1.32 4.62
CA VAL A 32 11.99 -2.31 5.49
C VAL A 32 11.77 -3.60 4.68
N PRO A 33 12.07 -4.79 5.22
CA PRO A 33 11.85 -6.05 4.52
C PRO A 33 10.36 -6.26 4.19
N GLN A 34 10.08 -6.71 2.97
CA GLN A 34 8.71 -7.00 2.53
C GLN A 34 8.13 -8.17 3.34
N GLY A 35 6.98 -7.94 3.97
CA GLY A 35 6.34 -8.92 4.85
C GLY A 35 6.41 -8.53 6.32
N GLU A 36 7.32 -7.63 6.68
CA GLU A 36 7.35 -7.03 8.00
C GLU A 36 6.37 -5.86 8.08
N LYS A 37 5.83 -5.62 9.27
CA LYS A 37 4.94 -4.48 9.50
C LYS A 37 5.76 -3.20 9.44
N ILE A 38 5.49 -2.35 8.43
CA ILE A 38 6.16 -1.04 8.36
C ILE A 38 5.79 -0.24 9.62
N PRO A 39 6.77 0.21 10.41
CA PRO A 39 6.48 0.98 11.62
C PRO A 39 5.74 2.27 11.26
N ALA A 40 4.70 2.60 12.02
CA ALA A 40 3.85 3.77 11.77
C ALA A 40 4.64 5.08 11.70
N LYS A 41 5.72 5.19 12.48
CA LYS A 41 6.66 6.33 12.44
C LYS A 41 7.28 6.51 11.05
N LYS A 42 7.77 5.42 10.42
CA LYS A 42 8.34 5.48 9.07
C LYS A 42 7.29 5.76 7.99
N VAL A 43 6.07 5.23 8.15
CA VAL A 43 4.95 5.57 7.25
C VAL A 43 4.61 7.06 7.33
N ALA A 44 4.58 7.64 8.54
CA ALA A 44 4.31 9.05 8.73
C ALA A 44 5.42 9.95 8.17
N ALA A 45 6.69 9.60 8.40
CA ALA A 45 7.84 10.30 7.83
C ALA A 45 7.85 10.23 6.28
N ALA A 46 7.54 9.06 5.70
CA ALA A 46 7.33 8.96 4.26
C ALA A 46 6.15 9.83 3.78
N ALA A 47 5.03 9.85 4.49
CA ALA A 47 3.88 10.68 4.14
C ALA A 47 4.16 12.20 4.24
N LYS A 48 5.13 12.60 5.08
CA LYS A 48 5.64 13.97 5.17
C LYS A 48 6.61 14.33 4.03
N GLY A 49 7.08 13.36 3.26
CA GLY A 49 8.00 13.58 2.15
C GLY A 49 9.48 13.39 2.49
N GLU A 50 9.81 12.93 3.69
CA GLU A 50 11.22 12.79 4.14
C GLU A 50 12.02 11.77 3.34
N TYR A 51 11.35 10.82 2.70
CA TYR A 51 11.96 9.79 1.84
C TYR A 51 11.75 10.08 0.34
N GLY A 52 11.35 11.31 0.01
CA GLY A 52 11.11 11.78 -1.35
C GLY A 52 9.68 11.60 -1.86
N PRO A 53 9.36 12.23 -3.02
CA PRO A 53 7.99 12.34 -3.52
C PRO A 53 7.37 10.98 -3.91
N LYS A 54 8.20 10.00 -4.29
CA LYS A 54 7.75 8.64 -4.61
C LYS A 54 7.29 7.90 -3.36
N ALA A 55 8.09 7.96 -2.29
CA ALA A 55 7.75 7.35 -1.00
C ALA A 55 6.50 8.01 -0.38
N GLN A 56 6.36 9.32 -0.54
CA GLN A 56 5.18 10.06 -0.09
C GLN A 56 3.89 9.56 -0.74
N LYS A 57 3.86 9.48 -2.08
CA LYS A 57 2.70 8.96 -2.81
C LYS A 57 2.36 7.53 -2.39
N GLN A 58 3.37 6.70 -2.20
CA GLN A 58 3.20 5.33 -1.72
C GLN A 58 2.66 5.26 -0.29
N ALA A 59 3.10 6.12 0.62
CA ALA A 59 2.65 6.18 2.00
C ALA A 59 1.20 6.67 2.12
N VAL A 60 0.85 7.72 1.37
CA VAL A 60 -0.53 8.24 1.29
C VAL A 60 -1.47 7.19 0.71
N MET A 61 -1.05 6.52 -0.37
CA MET A 61 -1.82 5.45 -0.99
C MET A 61 -1.98 4.25 -0.05
N ALA A 62 -0.93 3.85 0.69
CA ALA A 62 -1.04 2.81 1.70
C ALA A 62 -2.05 3.20 2.78
N LYS A 63 -1.98 4.42 3.32
CA LYS A 63 -2.93 4.92 4.33
C LYS A 63 -4.38 4.91 3.81
N GLY A 64 -4.60 5.38 2.57
CA GLY A 64 -5.91 5.39 1.92
C GLY A 64 -6.45 3.99 1.63
N LEU A 65 -5.63 3.09 1.08
CA LEU A 65 -6.00 1.70 0.82
C LEU A 65 -6.29 0.92 2.11
N LEU A 66 -5.53 1.14 3.19
CA LEU A 66 -5.81 0.56 4.49
C LEU A 66 -7.15 1.07 5.06
N ALA A 67 -7.47 2.36 4.89
CA ALA A 67 -8.74 2.91 5.34
C ALA A 67 -9.93 2.30 4.55
N SER A 68 -9.81 2.22 3.22
CA SER A 68 -10.82 1.59 2.35
C SER A 68 -10.97 0.09 2.63
N GLY A 69 -9.86 -0.62 2.79
CA GLY A 69 -9.85 -2.05 3.13
C GLY A 69 -10.47 -2.31 4.51
N ARG A 70 -10.23 -1.43 5.50
CA ARG A 70 -10.92 -1.49 6.80
C ARG A 70 -12.43 -1.30 6.67
N LYS A 71 -12.90 -0.36 5.84
CA LYS A 71 -14.34 -0.18 5.59
C LYS A 71 -14.97 -1.41 4.92
N THR A 72 -14.30 -1.98 3.92
CA THR A 72 -14.77 -3.21 3.26
C THR A 72 -14.75 -4.41 4.21
N ALA A 73 -13.68 -4.59 4.98
CA ALA A 73 -13.56 -5.69 5.95
C ALA A 73 -14.53 -5.56 7.14
N ALA A 74 -14.82 -4.34 7.60
CA ALA A 74 -15.86 -4.10 8.60
C ALA A 74 -17.25 -4.41 8.04
N LYS A 75 -17.51 -4.05 6.77
CA LYS A 75 -18.79 -4.32 6.11
C LYS A 75 -19.00 -5.82 5.83
N SER A 76 -17.95 -6.58 5.52
CA SER A 76 -18.07 -8.04 5.37
C SER A 76 -18.22 -8.77 6.71
N ARG A 77 -17.65 -8.25 7.80
CA ARG A 77 -17.84 -8.78 9.17
C ARG A 77 -19.26 -8.61 9.71
N GLY A 78 -19.99 -7.57 9.29
CA GLY A 78 -21.38 -7.35 9.68
C GLY A 78 -22.41 -8.17 8.89
N LYS A 79 -21.99 -8.86 7.83
CA LYS A 79 -22.88 -9.61 6.92
C LYS A 79 -22.85 -11.13 7.12
N GLY A 80 -22.22 -11.58 8.21
CA GLY A 80 -22.05 -13.00 8.58
C GLY A 80 -22.65 -13.35 9.93
N LYS A 81 -23.72 -12.67 10.35
CA LYS A 81 -24.62 -13.13 11.41
C LYS A 81 -26.02 -13.28 10.85
#